data_AF-A0A9J8CG70-F1
#
_entry.id   AF-A0A9J8CG70-F1
#
_cell.length_a   1.000
_cell.length_b   1.000
_cell.length_c   1.000
_cell.angle_alpha   90.00
_cell.angle_beta   90.00
_cell.angle_gamma   90.00
#
_symmetry.space_group_name_H-M   'P 1'
#
loop_
_entity.id
_entity.type
_entity.pdbx_description
1 polymer ?
#
loop_
_entity_poly.entity_id
_entity_poly.type
_entity_poly.pdbx_seq_one_letter_code
_entity_poly.pdbx_strand_id
1 'polypeptide(L)'
;LTAECCGYPISIFFIVVNEFCERFSYYGMRAVLVLYFRYFLLWDDDLATSIYHAFVALCYLTPILGAIIADSWLGKFKTIIYLSIVYAIGQVTMAISTIHDITDANRDGTPDNFTFHIALSMLGLILIALGTGGIKPCVAAFGGDQFQEHQSRQLNTFFSVFYLCINAGSLLSTLITPVLRAQECGIHTQQQCYPLAFGVPAVLMVISLVVFIAGSGMYVKTDPEGNIMWSVCKCIGFAIKNRFRHRSSSYPKREHWMDWANEKYDKLLIAQIKMVLKVLFLYIPLPMFWTLFDQKGSRWTLQATTMSGDFVSILISTVNPILILTLVPIMDRLIFPLIQKCGLNFSPLKRMTVGMLFAAMAFVSAALVQIEIDKTLPNFPSSSESQLKVVNTYSTTLNVTISPNEHLLIESFGVQLHTSKHTYSTISCMFVNDFSLIHGEQWCEFSRKFGFGASYTFLIPSTVFSDDCESITEVEDMKPNSVHMALQIPQYFLITTGEVMFSVTGLQFSYSQAPKNMKSVLQAGWLCTNAVGNIIVLIVAELGKLPKQWAEYLLFASLLVAVSIIFSIMAYFYTYIDPAEIEAQVRKEQGLEPEEMEKETLEMEEKDEDQKNEQGVKQTKI
;
A
#
# COMPACT_ATOMS: atom_id res chain seq x y z
N LEU A 1 -16.97 37.15 3.33
CA LEU A 1 -15.75 37.47 4.09
C LEU A 1 -15.34 36.22 4.85
N THR A 2 -14.57 35.35 4.21
CA THR A 2 -13.93 34.20 4.84
C THR A 2 -12.95 34.72 5.88
N ALA A 3 -13.08 34.28 7.13
CA ALA A 3 -12.14 34.68 8.17
C ALA A 3 -10.74 34.14 7.81
N GLU A 4 -9.76 35.04 7.75
CA GLU A 4 -8.37 34.73 7.41
C GLU A 4 -7.51 34.82 8.67
N CYS A 5 -6.63 33.85 8.88
CA CYS A 5 -5.62 33.89 9.94
C CYS A 5 -4.24 33.72 9.29
N CYS A 6 -3.31 34.65 9.54
CA CYS A 6 -1.98 34.66 8.94
C CYS A 6 -1.97 34.56 7.40
N GLY A 7 -2.98 35.12 6.73
CA GLY A 7 -3.12 35.06 5.27
C GLY A 7 -3.59 33.71 4.72
N TYR A 8 -4.10 32.80 5.55
CA TYR A 8 -4.75 31.57 5.10
C TYR A 8 -6.25 31.58 5.43
N PRO A 9 -7.11 31.08 4.54
CA PRO A 9 -8.51 30.84 4.87
C PRO A 9 -8.58 29.84 6.03
N ILE A 10 -9.29 30.19 7.11
CA ILE A 10 -9.43 29.30 8.29
C ILE A 10 -10.10 27.96 7.89
N SER A 11 -10.85 27.94 6.79
CA SER A 11 -11.41 26.72 6.19
C SER A 11 -10.36 25.65 5.87
N ILE A 12 -9.13 26.04 5.52
CA ILE A 12 -8.04 25.12 5.17
C ILE A 12 -7.66 24.22 6.36
N PHE A 13 -7.70 24.75 7.59
CA PHE A 13 -7.36 23.99 8.78
C PHE A 13 -8.23 22.72 8.90
N PHE A 14 -9.54 22.84 8.66
CA PHE A 14 -10.47 21.71 8.72
C PHE A 14 -10.17 20.65 7.64
N ILE A 15 -9.78 21.08 6.44
CA ILE A 15 -9.42 20.16 5.33
C ILE A 15 -8.12 19.43 5.65
N VAL A 16 -7.13 20.13 6.18
CA VAL A 16 -5.81 19.56 6.53
C VAL A 16 -5.92 18.55 7.68
N VAL A 17 -6.69 18.87 8.73
CA VAL A 17 -6.94 17.93 9.84
C VAL A 17 -7.73 16.71 9.37
N ASN A 18 -8.74 16.91 8.50
CA ASN A 18 -9.46 15.81 7.88
C ASN A 18 -8.51 14.90 7.07
N GLU A 19 -7.62 15.47 6.24
CA GLU A 19 -6.67 14.65 5.49
C GLU A 19 -5.73 13.87 6.41
N PHE A 20 -5.20 14.50 7.46
CA PHE A 20 -4.33 13.81 8.41
C PHE A 20 -5.03 12.63 9.10
N CYS A 21 -6.25 12.82 9.62
CA CYS A 21 -7.01 11.79 10.31
C CYS A 21 -7.41 10.64 9.37
N GLU A 22 -7.85 10.94 8.15
CA GLU A 22 -8.17 9.92 7.15
C GLU A 22 -6.92 9.13 6.77
N ARG A 23 -5.78 9.79 6.55
CA ARG A 23 -4.53 9.11 6.16
C ARG A 23 -4.01 8.22 7.28
N PHE A 24 -4.09 8.69 8.52
CA PHE A 24 -3.81 7.85 9.69
C PHE A 24 -4.71 6.61 9.69
N SER A 25 -6.01 6.80 9.51
CA SER A 25 -7.00 5.71 9.54
C SER A 25 -6.73 4.66 8.45
N TYR A 26 -6.45 5.10 7.22
CA TYR A 26 -6.16 4.23 6.08
C TYR A 26 -4.87 3.43 6.26
N TYR A 27 -3.75 4.12 6.53
CA TYR A 27 -2.44 3.45 6.62
C TYR A 27 -2.30 2.58 7.87
N GLY A 28 -2.86 3.01 9.02
CA GLY A 28 -2.82 2.24 10.27
C GLY A 28 -3.57 0.92 10.15
N MET A 29 -4.81 0.97 9.66
CA MET A 29 -5.61 -0.22 9.39
C MET A 29 -4.89 -1.16 8.41
N ARG A 30 -4.39 -0.63 7.30
CA ARG A 30 -3.70 -1.39 6.25
C ARG A 30 -2.39 -2.04 6.75
N ALA A 31 -1.70 -1.45 7.72
CA ALA A 31 -0.43 -1.97 8.26
C ALA A 31 -0.59 -3.29 9.03
N VAL A 32 -1.74 -3.51 9.66
CA VAL A 32 -2.03 -4.72 10.46
C VAL A 32 -3.00 -5.69 9.79
N LEU A 33 -3.55 -5.31 8.63
CA LEU A 33 -4.63 -6.04 7.98
C LEU A 33 -4.24 -7.47 7.56
N VAL A 34 -3.04 -7.66 6.97
CA VAL A 34 -2.58 -9.01 6.58
C VAL A 34 -2.34 -9.91 7.79
N LEU A 35 -1.86 -9.34 8.90
CA LEU A 35 -1.66 -10.06 10.16
C LEU A 35 -3.01 -10.48 10.76
N TYR A 36 -4.02 -9.62 10.67
CA TYR A 36 -5.38 -9.94 11.07
C TYR A 36 -5.93 -11.14 10.28
N PHE A 37 -5.78 -11.16 8.95
CA PHE A 37 -6.19 -12.31 8.14
C PHE A 37 -5.46 -13.59 8.54
N ARG A 38 -4.14 -13.51 8.77
CA ARG A 38 -3.32 -14.67 9.06
C ARG A 38 -3.53 -15.26 10.46
N TYR A 39 -3.62 -14.40 11.48
CA TYR A 39 -3.60 -14.81 12.89
C TYR A 39 -4.97 -14.79 13.56
N PHE A 40 -5.89 -13.92 13.12
CA PHE A 40 -7.23 -13.88 13.69
C PHE A 40 -8.23 -14.69 12.86
N LEU A 41 -8.26 -14.49 11.53
CA LEU A 41 -9.15 -15.27 10.65
C LEU A 41 -8.58 -16.64 10.26
N LEU A 42 -7.32 -16.93 10.65
CA LEU A 42 -6.64 -18.20 10.41
C LEU A 42 -6.53 -18.60 8.93
N TRP A 43 -6.45 -17.61 8.03
CA TRP A 43 -6.20 -17.87 6.61
C TRP A 43 -4.73 -18.18 6.36
N ASP A 44 -4.45 -18.94 5.30
CA ASP A 44 -3.10 -19.11 4.81
C ASP A 44 -2.53 -17.81 4.21
N ASP A 45 -1.21 -17.78 4.03
CA ASP A 45 -0.46 -16.62 3.56
C ASP A 45 -0.88 -16.18 2.14
N ASP A 46 -1.31 -17.10 1.28
CA ASP A 46 -1.73 -16.82 -0.10
C ASP A 46 -3.11 -16.17 -0.11
N LEU A 47 -4.09 -16.74 0.60
CA LEU A 47 -5.43 -16.19 0.72
C LEU A 47 -5.42 -14.81 1.40
N ALA A 48 -4.63 -14.65 2.47
CA ALA A 48 -4.44 -13.36 3.14
C ALA A 48 -3.88 -12.30 2.17
N THR A 49 -2.88 -12.68 1.35
CA THR A 49 -2.29 -11.81 0.34
C THR A 49 -3.30 -11.47 -0.77
N SER A 50 -4.03 -12.46 -1.29
CA SER A 50 -5.06 -12.28 -2.32
C SER A 50 -6.15 -11.29 -1.89
N ILE A 51 -6.73 -11.47 -0.70
CA ILE A 51 -7.79 -10.57 -0.20
C ILE A 51 -7.25 -9.17 0.09
N TYR A 52 -6.03 -9.06 0.63
CA TYR A 52 -5.37 -7.77 0.84
C TYR A 52 -5.23 -6.98 -0.47
N HIS A 53 -4.72 -7.62 -1.52
CA HIS A 53 -4.54 -6.96 -2.81
C HIS A 53 -5.86 -6.69 -3.53
N ALA A 54 -6.87 -7.55 -3.37
CA ALA A 54 -8.22 -7.28 -3.87
C ALA A 54 -8.82 -6.02 -3.22
N PHE A 55 -8.65 -5.86 -1.90
CA PHE A 55 -9.06 -4.66 -1.17
C PHE A 55 -8.32 -3.40 -1.68
N VAL A 56 -6.99 -3.48 -1.84
CA VAL A 56 -6.19 -2.36 -2.35
C VAL A 56 -6.59 -2.00 -3.79
N ALA A 57 -6.78 -3.00 -4.65
CA ALA A 57 -7.25 -2.79 -6.03
C ALA A 57 -8.59 -2.05 -6.06
N LEU A 58 -9.54 -2.45 -5.19
CA LEU A 58 -10.83 -1.79 -5.08
C LEU A 58 -10.68 -0.33 -4.62
N CYS A 59 -9.83 -0.05 -3.62
CA CYS A 59 -9.55 1.32 -3.13
C CYS A 59 -9.00 2.26 -4.21
N TYR A 60 -8.29 1.73 -5.22
CA TYR A 60 -7.71 2.51 -6.31
C TYR A 60 -8.57 2.51 -7.59
N LEU A 61 -9.61 1.66 -7.66
CA LEU A 61 -10.59 1.64 -8.75
C LEU A 61 -11.81 2.53 -8.47
N THR A 62 -12.30 2.53 -7.23
CA THR A 62 -13.45 3.34 -6.79
C THR A 62 -13.27 4.87 -6.86
N PRO A 63 -12.06 5.48 -6.94
CA PRO A 63 -11.90 6.90 -7.27
C PRO A 63 -12.60 7.34 -8.55
N ILE A 64 -12.68 6.47 -9.56
CA ILE A 64 -13.41 6.78 -10.80
C ILE A 64 -14.89 7.03 -10.50
N LEU A 65 -15.49 6.21 -9.63
CA LEU A 65 -16.88 6.39 -9.19
C LEU A 65 -17.05 7.66 -8.38
N GLY A 66 -16.12 7.94 -7.45
CA GLY A 66 -16.13 9.16 -6.64
C GLY A 66 -16.10 10.44 -7.49
N ALA A 67 -15.19 10.49 -8.47
CA ALA A 67 -15.10 11.61 -9.41
C ALA A 67 -16.39 11.80 -10.21
N ILE A 68 -16.95 10.72 -10.78
CA ILE A 68 -18.21 10.80 -11.53
C ILE A 68 -19.35 11.34 -10.67
N ILE A 69 -19.48 10.87 -9.42
CA ILE A 69 -20.53 11.31 -8.50
C ILE A 69 -20.36 12.79 -8.13
N ALA A 70 -19.13 13.23 -7.85
CA ALA A 70 -18.82 14.62 -7.53
C ALA A 70 -19.11 15.57 -8.70
N ASP A 71 -18.63 15.24 -9.90
CA ASP A 71 -18.70 16.12 -11.06
C ASP A 71 -20.10 16.13 -11.70
N SER A 72 -20.87 15.04 -11.58
CA SER A 72 -22.14 14.90 -12.30
C SER A 72 -23.39 15.17 -11.47
N TRP A 73 -23.36 14.90 -10.15
CA TRP A 73 -24.59 14.84 -9.35
C TRP A 73 -24.52 15.61 -8.03
N LEU A 74 -23.55 15.31 -7.17
CA LEU A 74 -23.58 15.75 -5.77
C LEU A 74 -22.72 16.99 -5.51
N GLY A 75 -21.70 17.27 -6.34
CA GLY A 75 -20.65 18.23 -6.05
C GLY A 75 -19.62 17.66 -5.07
N LYS A 76 -18.37 18.17 -5.12
CA LYS A 76 -17.23 17.69 -4.32
C LYS A 76 -17.55 17.61 -2.83
N PHE A 77 -18.12 18.68 -2.25
CA PHE A 77 -18.41 18.76 -0.81
C PHE A 77 -19.36 17.65 -0.31
N LYS A 78 -20.50 17.44 -0.99
CA LYS A 78 -21.48 16.42 -0.58
C LYS A 78 -20.94 15.02 -0.82
N THR A 79 -20.21 14.80 -1.92
CA THR A 79 -19.54 13.52 -2.19
C THR A 79 -18.57 13.15 -1.08
N ILE A 80 -17.74 14.11 -0.62
CA ILE A 80 -16.82 13.88 0.50
C ILE A 80 -17.59 13.45 1.75
N ILE A 81 -18.67 14.14 2.13
CA ILE A 81 -19.45 13.80 3.32
C ILE A 81 -20.08 12.41 3.21
N TYR A 82 -20.84 12.13 2.15
CA TYR A 82 -21.56 10.86 2.04
C TYR A 82 -20.62 9.66 1.98
N LEU A 83 -19.52 9.76 1.22
CA LEU A 83 -18.55 8.67 1.12
C LEU A 83 -17.69 8.55 2.39
N SER A 84 -17.45 9.64 3.13
CA SER A 84 -16.82 9.58 4.46
C SER A 84 -17.72 8.93 5.52
N ILE A 85 -19.05 9.09 5.44
CA ILE A 85 -19.99 8.35 6.30
C ILE A 85 -19.90 6.85 6.01
N VAL A 86 -19.93 6.46 4.73
CA VAL A 86 -19.75 5.06 4.32
C VAL A 86 -18.41 4.51 4.81
N TYR A 87 -17.35 5.32 4.71
CA TYR A 87 -16.04 4.98 5.23
C TYR A 87 -16.04 4.76 6.75
N ALA A 88 -16.61 5.70 7.52
CA ALA A 88 -16.69 5.59 8.97
C ALA A 88 -17.46 4.33 9.40
N ILE A 89 -18.60 4.02 8.75
CA ILE A 89 -19.35 2.78 8.99
C ILE A 89 -18.49 1.56 8.68
N GLY A 90 -17.74 1.57 7.57
CA GLY A 90 -16.83 0.47 7.22
C GLY A 90 -15.75 0.24 8.28
N GLN A 91 -15.12 1.30 8.78
CA GLN A 91 -14.10 1.19 9.84
C GLN A 91 -14.68 0.70 11.17
N VAL A 92 -15.87 1.18 11.57
CA VAL A 92 -16.56 0.68 12.76
C VAL A 92 -16.94 -0.79 12.60
N THR A 93 -17.42 -1.18 11.43
CA THR A 93 -17.75 -2.57 11.09
C THR A 93 -16.52 -3.48 11.20
N MET A 94 -15.37 -3.04 10.68
CA MET A 94 -14.09 -3.74 10.86
C MET A 94 -13.65 -3.83 12.32
N ALA A 95 -13.81 -2.76 13.11
CA ALA A 95 -13.46 -2.81 14.53
C ALA A 95 -14.30 -3.86 15.28
N ILE A 96 -15.62 -3.88 15.04
CA ILE A 96 -16.53 -4.87 15.64
C ILE A 96 -16.18 -6.29 15.19
N SER A 97 -15.80 -6.49 13.92
CA SER A 97 -15.45 -7.81 13.40
C SER A 97 -14.22 -8.43 14.06
N THR A 98 -13.45 -7.69 14.85
CA THR A 98 -12.26 -8.18 15.52
C THR A 98 -12.46 -8.51 17.00
N ILE A 99 -13.66 -8.26 17.55
CA ILE A 99 -14.00 -8.53 18.95
C ILE A 99 -14.37 -10.01 19.10
N HIS A 100 -13.39 -10.85 19.46
CA HIS A 100 -13.60 -12.30 19.61
C HIS A 100 -14.68 -12.65 20.65
N ASP A 101 -14.75 -11.91 21.76
CA ASP A 101 -15.75 -12.10 22.84
C ASP A 101 -17.21 -12.09 22.35
N ILE A 102 -17.51 -11.52 21.17
CA ILE A 102 -18.89 -11.50 20.62
C ILE A 102 -19.40 -12.91 20.29
N THR A 103 -18.50 -13.80 19.84
CA THR A 103 -18.88 -15.17 19.45
C THR A 103 -18.14 -16.26 20.21
N ASP A 104 -17.31 -15.89 21.20
CA ASP A 104 -16.65 -16.82 22.12
C ASP A 104 -17.57 -17.13 23.32
N ALA A 105 -18.49 -18.08 23.14
CA ALA A 105 -19.42 -18.48 24.20
C ALA A 105 -18.77 -19.44 25.20
N ASN A 106 -17.78 -20.22 24.75
CA ASN A 106 -17.07 -21.21 25.55
C ASN A 106 -15.93 -20.60 26.41
N ARG A 107 -15.57 -19.33 26.16
CA ARG A 107 -14.55 -18.53 26.84
C ARG A 107 -13.15 -19.13 26.73
N ASP A 108 -12.85 -19.78 25.61
CA ASP A 108 -11.52 -20.35 25.36
C ASP A 108 -10.56 -19.36 24.67
N GLY A 109 -11.05 -18.15 24.34
CA GLY A 109 -10.27 -17.11 23.66
C GLY A 109 -10.29 -17.23 22.15
N THR A 110 -11.05 -18.17 21.58
CA THR A 110 -11.23 -18.34 20.14
C THR A 110 -12.70 -18.12 19.75
N PRO A 111 -12.97 -17.43 18.63
CA PRO A 111 -14.34 -17.25 18.15
C PRO A 111 -15.01 -18.60 17.79
N ASP A 112 -16.16 -18.93 18.38
CA ASP A 112 -16.91 -20.14 17.99
C ASP A 112 -17.49 -20.00 16.56
N ASN A 113 -17.79 -18.77 16.11
CA ASN A 113 -18.37 -18.50 14.80
C ASN A 113 -17.47 -17.61 13.92
N PHE A 114 -16.46 -18.21 13.31
CA PHE A 114 -15.59 -17.53 12.33
C PHE A 114 -16.36 -16.93 11.15
N THR A 115 -17.49 -17.50 10.73
CA THR A 115 -18.30 -16.98 9.61
C THR A 115 -18.80 -15.56 9.89
N PHE A 116 -19.21 -15.28 11.14
CA PHE A 116 -19.63 -13.94 11.55
C PHE A 116 -18.49 -12.92 11.37
N HIS A 117 -17.31 -13.25 11.88
CA HIS A 117 -16.12 -12.39 11.80
C HIS A 117 -15.70 -12.17 10.34
N ILE A 118 -15.68 -13.21 9.52
CA ILE A 118 -15.34 -13.13 8.09
C ILE A 118 -16.35 -12.24 7.36
N ALA A 119 -17.65 -12.48 7.51
CA ALA A 119 -18.69 -11.73 6.80
C ALA A 119 -18.65 -10.24 7.13
N LEU A 120 -18.50 -9.91 8.42
CA LEU A 120 -18.43 -8.53 8.87
C LEU A 120 -17.13 -7.85 8.41
N SER A 121 -16.01 -8.58 8.40
CA SER A 121 -14.74 -8.09 7.84
C SER A 121 -14.86 -7.77 6.36
N MET A 122 -15.45 -8.66 5.56
CA MET A 122 -15.60 -8.44 4.12
C MET A 122 -16.52 -7.26 3.81
N LEU A 123 -17.62 -7.13 4.55
CA LEU A 123 -18.50 -5.96 4.46
C LEU A 123 -17.74 -4.67 4.83
N GLY A 124 -17.00 -4.67 5.93
CA GLY A 124 -16.19 -3.54 6.37
C GLY A 124 -15.18 -3.10 5.32
N LEU A 125 -14.42 -4.04 4.74
CA LEU A 125 -13.43 -3.76 3.69
C LEU A 125 -14.05 -3.18 2.42
N ILE A 126 -15.21 -3.69 1.97
CA ILE A 126 -15.91 -3.15 0.80
C ILE A 126 -16.35 -1.71 1.07
N LEU A 127 -16.95 -1.45 2.23
CA LEU A 127 -17.39 -0.09 2.61
C LEU A 127 -16.21 0.87 2.74
N ILE A 128 -15.10 0.43 3.34
CA ILE A 128 -13.86 1.21 3.41
C ILE A 128 -13.34 1.53 2.02
N ALA A 129 -13.27 0.54 1.12
CA ALA A 129 -12.74 0.73 -0.23
C ALA A 129 -13.60 1.69 -1.06
N LEU A 130 -14.92 1.64 -0.93
CA LEU A 130 -15.84 2.62 -1.53
C LEU A 130 -15.64 4.02 -0.93
N GLY A 131 -15.49 4.10 0.39
CA GLY A 131 -15.28 5.33 1.13
C GLY A 131 -13.98 6.03 0.77
N THR A 132 -12.83 5.42 1.09
CA THR A 132 -11.50 6.02 0.85
C THR A 132 -11.25 6.28 -0.63
N GLY A 133 -11.61 5.36 -1.52
CA GLY A 133 -11.38 5.56 -2.94
C GLY A 133 -12.27 6.66 -3.49
N GLY A 134 -13.53 6.71 -3.08
CA GLY A 134 -14.48 7.73 -3.50
C GLY A 134 -14.13 9.17 -3.12
N ILE A 135 -13.50 9.38 -1.95
CA ILE A 135 -13.09 10.72 -1.48
C ILE A 135 -11.76 11.19 -2.07
N LYS A 136 -10.84 10.28 -2.44
CA LYS A 136 -9.49 10.59 -2.96
C LYS A 136 -9.46 11.66 -4.07
N PRO A 137 -10.29 11.60 -5.14
CA PRO A 137 -10.24 12.61 -6.20
C PRO A 137 -10.85 13.95 -5.76
N CYS A 138 -11.64 13.97 -4.69
CA CYS A 138 -12.45 15.12 -4.30
C CYS A 138 -11.72 16.01 -3.28
N VAL A 139 -11.05 15.45 -2.27
CA VAL A 139 -10.53 16.24 -1.12
C VAL A 139 -9.43 17.22 -1.54
N ALA A 140 -8.44 16.76 -2.31
CA ALA A 140 -7.35 17.62 -2.78
C ALA A 140 -7.85 18.71 -3.72
N ALA A 141 -8.78 18.37 -4.63
CA ALA A 141 -9.41 19.34 -5.52
C ALA A 141 -10.23 20.37 -4.75
N PHE A 142 -11.05 19.92 -3.79
CA PHE A 142 -11.87 20.79 -2.94
C PHE A 142 -11.02 21.74 -2.08
N GLY A 143 -9.87 21.28 -1.60
CA GLY A 143 -8.90 22.13 -0.90
C GLY A 143 -8.28 23.19 -1.81
N GLY A 144 -7.99 22.83 -3.06
CA GLY A 144 -7.53 23.78 -4.08
C GLY A 144 -8.57 24.86 -4.41
N ASP A 145 -9.85 24.49 -4.49
CA ASP A 145 -10.97 25.40 -4.78
C ASP A 145 -11.18 26.49 -3.69
N GLN A 146 -10.51 26.39 -2.55
CA GLN A 146 -10.59 27.41 -1.49
C GLN A 146 -9.72 28.64 -1.75
N PHE A 147 -8.86 28.60 -2.76
CA PHE A 147 -7.96 29.68 -3.14
C PHE A 147 -8.43 30.35 -4.42
N GLN A 148 -8.26 31.66 -4.53
CA GLN A 148 -8.51 32.41 -5.76
C GLN A 148 -7.28 32.38 -6.69
N GLU A 149 -7.45 32.72 -7.97
CA GLU A 149 -6.36 32.65 -8.97
C GLU A 149 -5.13 33.49 -8.60
N HIS A 150 -5.33 34.65 -7.94
CA HIS A 150 -4.23 35.51 -7.48
C HIS A 150 -3.42 34.92 -6.30
N GLN A 151 -3.90 33.83 -5.68
CA GLN A 151 -3.33 33.21 -4.47
C GLN A 151 -2.44 32.00 -4.78
N SER A 152 -1.76 31.99 -5.92
CA SER A 152 -0.93 30.86 -6.39
C SER A 152 0.17 30.44 -5.40
N ARG A 153 0.80 31.39 -4.70
CA ARG A 153 1.81 31.12 -3.67
C ARG A 153 1.22 30.40 -2.44
N GLN A 154 0.04 30.81 -1.99
CA GLN A 154 -0.64 30.18 -0.86
C GLN A 154 -1.12 28.78 -1.23
N LEU A 155 -1.64 28.58 -2.46
CA LEU A 155 -2.04 27.29 -3.00
C LEU A 155 -0.87 26.29 -3.03
N ASN A 156 0.31 26.69 -3.52
CA ASN A 156 1.51 25.84 -3.54
C ASN A 156 1.94 25.44 -2.12
N THR A 157 1.84 26.36 -1.17
CA THR A 157 2.14 26.08 0.25
C THR A 157 1.11 25.13 0.85
N PHE A 158 -0.17 25.28 0.52
CA PHE A 158 -1.23 24.35 0.92
C PHE A 158 -0.93 22.92 0.44
N PHE A 159 -0.59 22.72 -0.83
CA PHE A 159 -0.23 21.39 -1.33
C PHE A 159 1.02 20.81 -0.64
N SER A 160 1.96 21.67 -0.25
CA SER A 160 3.14 21.24 0.53
C SER A 160 2.75 20.77 1.95
N VAL A 161 1.85 21.50 2.62
CA VAL A 161 1.29 21.10 3.93
C VAL A 161 0.45 19.84 3.81
N PHE A 162 -0.36 19.72 2.76
CA PHE A 162 -1.15 18.54 2.45
C PHE A 162 -0.27 17.30 2.29
N TYR A 163 0.83 17.43 1.53
CA TYR A 163 1.84 16.37 1.38
C TYR A 163 2.50 16.01 2.72
N LEU A 164 2.84 17.01 3.55
CA LEU A 164 3.37 16.76 4.89
C LEU A 164 2.38 15.98 5.76
N CYS A 165 1.09 16.32 5.73
CA CYS A 165 0.05 15.64 6.49
C CYS A 165 -0.16 14.18 6.06
N ILE A 166 -0.09 13.88 4.76
CA ILE A 166 -0.14 12.51 4.24
C ILE A 166 1.01 11.67 4.83
N ASN A 167 2.24 12.19 4.73
CA ASN A 167 3.41 11.47 5.22
C ASN A 167 3.42 11.35 6.75
N ALA A 168 3.04 12.41 7.47
CA ALA A 168 2.93 12.39 8.92
C ALA A 168 1.86 11.40 9.41
N GLY A 169 0.68 11.39 8.77
CA GLY A 169 -0.40 10.44 9.07
C GLY A 169 0.03 9.00 8.80
N SER A 170 0.68 8.72 7.67
CA SER A 170 1.24 7.40 7.35
C SER A 170 2.33 6.96 8.34
N LEU A 171 3.26 7.86 8.69
CA LEU A 171 4.33 7.62 9.66
C LEU A 171 3.78 7.27 11.04
N LEU A 172 2.89 8.11 11.58
CA LEU A 172 2.36 7.92 12.92
C LEU A 172 1.45 6.69 13.01
N SER A 173 0.64 6.43 12.00
CA SER A 173 -0.25 5.26 12.00
C SER A 173 0.51 3.95 11.88
N THR A 174 1.55 3.88 11.03
CA THR A 174 2.39 2.69 10.89
C THR A 174 3.24 2.40 12.13
N LEU A 175 3.46 3.40 13.00
CA LEU A 175 4.08 3.21 14.33
C LEU A 175 3.06 2.79 15.39
N ILE A 176 1.98 3.56 15.51
CA ILE A 176 1.05 3.45 16.64
C ILE A 176 0.17 2.22 16.50
N THR A 177 -0.39 1.93 15.32
CA THR A 177 -1.35 0.84 15.16
C THR A 177 -0.77 -0.55 15.47
N PRO A 178 0.45 -0.92 15.05
CA PRO A 178 1.06 -2.17 15.47
C PRO A 178 1.34 -2.25 16.98
N VAL A 179 1.70 -1.13 17.63
CA VAL A 179 1.85 -1.06 19.10
C VAL A 179 0.52 -1.32 19.80
N LEU A 180 -0.56 -0.73 19.30
CA LEU A 180 -1.91 -0.95 19.82
C LEU A 180 -2.33 -2.42 19.67
N ARG A 181 -2.01 -3.05 18.54
CA ARG A 181 -2.26 -4.48 18.29
C ARG A 181 -1.47 -5.39 19.25
N ALA A 182 -0.26 -4.99 19.62
CA ALA A 182 0.61 -5.77 20.50
C ALA A 182 0.17 -5.76 21.97
N GLN A 183 -0.75 -4.87 22.35
CA GLN A 183 -1.36 -4.90 23.68
C GLN A 183 -2.28 -6.12 23.82
N GLU A 184 -2.45 -6.57 25.06
CA GLU A 184 -3.43 -7.59 25.41
C GLU A 184 -4.77 -6.92 25.74
N CYS A 185 -5.86 -7.42 25.15
CA CYS A 185 -7.20 -7.00 25.50
C CYS A 185 -8.22 -8.13 25.30
N GLY A 186 -9.33 -8.00 26.00
CA GLY A 186 -10.47 -8.92 25.99
C GLY A 186 -11.20 -8.86 27.32
N ILE A 187 -12.50 -9.16 27.31
CA ILE A 187 -13.36 -9.11 28.49
C ILE A 187 -13.14 -10.38 29.31
N HIS A 188 -13.12 -11.54 28.65
CA HIS A 188 -13.00 -12.84 29.30
C HIS A 188 -11.60 -13.44 29.13
N THR A 189 -11.01 -13.33 27.94
CA THR A 189 -9.68 -13.87 27.63
C THR A 189 -8.77 -12.78 27.10
N GLN A 190 -7.55 -12.68 27.63
CA GLN A 190 -6.56 -11.70 27.15
C GLN A 190 -5.92 -12.19 25.85
N GLN A 191 -6.13 -11.46 24.74
CA GLN A 191 -5.62 -11.78 23.41
C GLN A 191 -4.97 -10.54 22.76
N GLN A 192 -4.23 -10.74 21.66
CA GLN A 192 -3.69 -9.60 20.88
C GLN A 192 -4.81 -8.66 20.42
N CYS A 193 -4.65 -7.37 20.69
CA CYS A 193 -5.76 -6.42 20.62
C CYS A 193 -6.02 -5.85 19.22
N TYR A 194 -6.57 -6.68 18.32
CA TYR A 194 -7.12 -6.20 17.05
C TYR A 194 -8.26 -5.17 17.21
N PRO A 195 -9.18 -5.29 18.19
CA PRO A 195 -10.23 -4.28 18.41
C PRO A 195 -9.69 -2.87 18.62
N LEU A 196 -8.59 -2.71 19.37
CA LEU A 196 -7.96 -1.42 19.57
C LEU A 196 -7.23 -0.95 18.31
N ALA A 197 -6.53 -1.87 17.62
CA ALA A 197 -5.80 -1.57 16.40
C ALA A 197 -6.70 -1.08 15.25
N PHE A 198 -7.92 -1.60 15.12
CA PHE A 198 -8.92 -1.15 14.14
C PHE A 198 -9.86 -0.07 14.69
N GLY A 199 -10.12 -0.06 16.00
CA GLY A 199 -11.00 0.90 16.68
C GLY A 199 -10.45 2.31 16.71
N VAL A 200 -9.15 2.50 16.96
CA VAL A 200 -8.53 3.84 16.95
C VAL A 200 -8.62 4.49 15.55
N PRO A 201 -8.25 3.82 14.44
CA PRO A 201 -8.56 4.27 13.08
C PRO A 201 -10.03 4.62 12.84
N ALA A 202 -10.98 3.84 13.38
CA ALA A 202 -12.41 4.10 13.24
C ALA A 202 -12.84 5.41 13.93
N VAL A 203 -12.39 5.61 15.18
CA VAL A 203 -12.66 6.84 15.93
C VAL A 203 -12.05 8.05 15.23
N LEU A 204 -10.80 7.94 14.75
CA LEU A 204 -10.15 9.03 14.01
C LEU A 204 -10.88 9.35 12.69
N MET A 205 -11.43 8.35 12.00
CA MET A 205 -12.25 8.58 10.80
C MET A 205 -13.55 9.33 11.12
N VAL A 206 -14.21 8.99 12.24
CA VAL A 206 -15.40 9.73 12.72
C VAL A 206 -15.03 11.16 13.09
N ILE A 207 -13.90 11.38 13.79
CA ILE A 207 -13.39 12.72 14.10
C ILE A 207 -13.10 13.49 12.82
N SER A 208 -12.47 12.85 11.82
CA SER A 208 -12.21 13.43 10.50
C SER A 208 -13.49 14.01 9.87
N LEU A 209 -14.55 13.20 9.85
CA LEU A 209 -15.85 13.59 9.32
C LEU A 209 -16.47 14.75 10.09
N VAL A 210 -16.46 14.70 11.43
CA VAL A 210 -17.01 15.76 12.29
C VAL A 210 -16.26 17.08 12.07
N VAL A 211 -14.92 17.04 12.03
CA VAL A 211 -14.07 18.22 11.77
C VAL A 211 -14.37 18.78 10.39
N PHE A 212 -14.47 17.94 9.35
CA PHE A 212 -14.79 18.40 8.01
C PHE A 212 -16.16 19.09 7.94
N ILE A 213 -17.20 18.50 8.59
CA ILE A 213 -18.54 19.08 8.65
C ILE A 213 -18.57 20.39 9.45
N ALA A 214 -17.78 20.52 10.53
CA ALA A 214 -17.70 21.74 11.33
C ALA A 214 -17.23 22.96 10.50
N GLY A 215 -16.34 22.74 9.52
CA GLY A 215 -15.92 23.78 8.58
C GLY A 215 -16.94 24.14 7.49
N SER A 216 -18.10 23.47 7.43
CA SER A 216 -19.06 23.57 6.31
C SER A 216 -19.61 24.97 6.03
N GLY A 217 -19.70 25.83 7.05
CA GLY A 217 -20.12 27.23 6.90
C GLY A 217 -19.06 28.13 6.26
N MET A 218 -17.81 27.67 6.19
CA MET A 218 -16.65 28.47 5.77
C MET A 218 -16.10 28.08 4.40
N TYR A 219 -16.51 26.93 3.86
CA TYR A 219 -16.02 26.46 2.57
C TYR A 219 -16.65 27.20 1.40
N VAL A 220 -15.82 27.48 0.39
CA VAL A 220 -16.29 27.77 -0.96
C VAL A 220 -16.78 26.47 -1.58
N LYS A 221 -18.06 26.43 -1.96
CA LYS A 221 -18.72 25.27 -2.57
C LYS A 221 -19.05 25.62 -4.01
N THR A 222 -18.27 25.10 -4.93
CA THR A 222 -18.51 25.27 -6.37
C THR A 222 -19.62 24.33 -6.83
N ASP A 223 -20.41 24.77 -7.80
CA ASP A 223 -21.38 23.91 -8.46
C ASP A 223 -20.66 22.84 -9.30
N PRO A 224 -21.31 21.68 -9.59
CA PRO A 224 -20.70 20.63 -10.40
C PRO A 224 -20.44 21.12 -11.82
N GLU A 225 -19.16 21.28 -12.19
CA GLU A 225 -18.74 21.49 -13.58
C GLU A 225 -18.85 20.16 -14.31
N GLY A 226 -19.48 20.15 -15.48
CA GLY A 226 -19.86 18.92 -16.19
C GLY A 226 -18.71 17.91 -16.35
N ASN A 227 -19.07 16.63 -16.39
CA ASN A 227 -18.10 15.53 -16.30
C ASN A 227 -17.17 15.44 -17.53
N ILE A 228 -15.95 16.00 -17.39
CA ILE A 228 -14.90 15.98 -18.42
C ILE A 228 -14.54 14.54 -18.79
N MET A 229 -14.42 13.63 -17.82
CA MET A 229 -14.15 12.20 -18.07
C MET A 229 -15.21 11.59 -18.99
N TRP A 230 -16.49 11.86 -18.73
CA TRP A 230 -17.60 11.38 -19.55
C TRP A 230 -17.57 11.95 -20.96
N SER A 231 -17.25 13.25 -21.09
CA SER A 231 -17.05 13.91 -22.39
C SER A 231 -15.91 13.26 -23.19
N VAL A 232 -14.78 12.95 -22.53
CA VAL A 232 -13.65 12.24 -23.13
C VAL A 232 -14.09 10.83 -23.59
N CYS A 233 -14.74 10.04 -22.73
CA CYS A 233 -15.20 8.70 -23.08
C CYS A 233 -16.19 8.70 -24.26
N LYS A 234 -17.16 9.63 -24.29
CA LYS A 234 -18.11 9.79 -25.41
C LYS A 234 -17.44 10.25 -26.70
N CYS A 235 -16.47 11.15 -26.61
CA CYS A 235 -15.71 11.61 -27.77
C CYS A 235 -14.88 10.47 -28.37
N ILE A 236 -14.14 9.72 -27.55
CA ILE A 236 -13.39 8.52 -27.96
C ILE A 236 -14.32 7.47 -28.55
N GLY A 237 -15.42 7.14 -27.87
CA GLY A 237 -16.39 6.15 -28.34
C GLY A 237 -17.04 6.55 -29.67
N PHE A 238 -17.35 7.83 -29.85
CA PHE A 238 -17.83 8.37 -31.12
C PHE A 238 -16.77 8.26 -32.21
N ALA A 239 -15.53 8.66 -31.96
CA ALA A 239 -14.43 8.54 -32.92
C ALA A 239 -14.21 7.09 -33.38
N ILE A 240 -14.21 6.13 -32.44
CA ILE A 240 -14.07 4.70 -32.73
C ILE A 240 -15.25 4.19 -33.57
N LYS A 241 -16.49 4.49 -33.15
CA LYS A 241 -17.70 4.10 -33.87
C LYS A 241 -17.71 4.67 -35.30
N ASN A 242 -17.31 5.93 -35.45
CA ASN A 242 -17.32 6.61 -36.74
C ASN A 242 -16.21 6.07 -37.66
N ARG A 243 -15.04 5.75 -37.11
CA ARG A 243 -13.95 5.05 -37.82
C ARG A 243 -14.38 3.68 -38.36
N PHE A 244 -15.14 2.90 -37.57
CA PHE A 244 -15.64 1.60 -38.02
C PHE A 244 -16.75 1.72 -39.08
N ARG A 245 -17.65 2.71 -38.96
CA ARG A 245 -18.70 2.97 -39.96
C ARG A 245 -18.15 3.44 -41.30
N HIS A 246 -17.09 4.23 -41.29
CA HIS A 246 -16.48 4.81 -42.49
C HIS A 246 -15.22 4.08 -42.94
N ARG A 247 -15.11 2.76 -42.64
CA ARG A 247 -13.96 1.92 -42.99
C ARG A 247 -13.84 1.61 -44.50
N SER A 248 -14.85 1.95 -45.30
CA SER A 248 -14.85 1.77 -46.75
C SER A 248 -13.82 2.68 -47.44
N SER A 249 -13.20 2.20 -48.52
CA SER A 249 -12.20 2.92 -49.31
C SER A 249 -12.71 4.22 -49.95
N SER A 250 -14.02 4.50 -49.86
CA SER A 250 -14.67 5.69 -50.39
C SER A 250 -14.47 6.96 -49.54
N TYR A 251 -13.95 6.84 -48.30
CA TYR A 251 -13.74 7.98 -47.42
C TYR A 251 -12.25 8.34 -47.32
N PRO A 252 -11.88 9.64 -47.34
CA PRO A 252 -10.48 10.07 -47.22
C PRO A 252 -9.91 9.66 -45.86
N LYS A 253 -8.68 9.12 -45.87
CA LYS A 253 -7.96 8.79 -44.63
C LYS A 253 -7.65 10.07 -43.86
N ARG A 254 -7.95 10.09 -42.57
CA ARG A 254 -7.55 11.17 -41.64
C ARG A 254 -6.13 10.91 -41.11
N GLU A 255 -5.40 11.96 -40.75
CA GLU A 255 -4.04 11.85 -40.20
C GLU A 255 -4.00 11.11 -38.86
N HIS A 256 -4.92 11.43 -37.94
CA HIS A 256 -5.07 10.73 -36.67
C HIS A 256 -6.46 10.10 -36.53
N TRP A 257 -6.55 8.94 -35.88
CA TRP A 257 -7.82 8.22 -35.72
C TRP A 257 -8.85 8.96 -34.86
N MET A 258 -8.41 9.93 -34.06
CA MET A 258 -9.30 10.77 -33.24
C MET A 258 -10.03 11.84 -34.08
N ASP A 259 -9.55 12.15 -35.28
CA ASP A 259 -10.14 13.18 -36.15
C ASP A 259 -11.50 12.77 -36.72
N TRP A 260 -11.88 11.51 -36.54
CA TRP A 260 -13.24 11.02 -36.80
C TRP A 260 -14.30 11.60 -35.86
N ALA A 261 -13.89 12.32 -34.81
CA ALA A 261 -14.77 13.08 -33.93
C ALA A 261 -15.03 14.54 -34.37
N ASN A 262 -14.30 15.07 -35.36
CA ASN A 262 -14.39 16.47 -35.80
C ASN A 262 -15.80 16.87 -36.30
N GLU A 263 -16.63 15.91 -36.66
CA GLU A 263 -18.01 16.15 -37.10
C GLU A 263 -18.95 16.58 -35.97
N LYS A 264 -18.60 16.26 -34.71
CA LYS A 264 -19.48 16.46 -33.55
C LYS A 264 -18.82 17.22 -32.40
N TYR A 265 -17.51 17.13 -32.25
CA TYR A 265 -16.79 17.70 -31.11
C TYR A 265 -15.83 18.78 -31.58
N ASP A 266 -15.56 19.72 -30.68
CA ASP A 266 -14.64 20.83 -30.92
C ASP A 266 -13.19 20.33 -31.15
N LYS A 267 -12.46 21.02 -32.05
CA LYS A 267 -11.09 20.67 -32.39
C LYS A 267 -10.15 20.79 -31.20
N LEU A 268 -10.37 21.78 -30.32
CA LEU A 268 -9.62 21.95 -29.09
C LEU A 268 -9.76 20.72 -28.19
N LEU A 269 -11.00 20.28 -27.94
CA LEU A 269 -11.26 19.07 -27.15
C LEU A 269 -10.59 17.82 -27.75
N ILE A 270 -10.64 17.67 -29.08
CA ILE A 270 -10.00 16.55 -29.78
C ILE A 270 -8.48 16.59 -29.62
N ALA A 271 -7.86 17.77 -29.75
CA ALA A 271 -6.43 17.96 -29.52
C ALA A 271 -6.04 17.64 -28.07
N GLN A 272 -6.82 18.12 -27.10
CA GLN A 272 -6.65 17.81 -25.68
C GLN A 272 -6.69 16.31 -25.41
N ILE A 273 -7.66 15.58 -26.00
CA ILE A 273 -7.74 14.13 -25.84
C ILE A 273 -6.55 13.42 -26.52
N LYS A 274 -6.07 13.89 -27.68
CA LYS A 274 -4.86 13.33 -28.31
C LYS A 274 -3.63 13.43 -27.38
N MET A 275 -3.46 14.55 -26.69
CA MET A 275 -2.38 14.73 -25.71
C MET A 275 -2.50 13.75 -24.54
N VAL A 276 -3.69 13.66 -23.94
CA VAL A 276 -3.98 12.73 -22.83
C VAL A 276 -3.76 11.28 -23.25
N LEU A 277 -4.22 10.87 -24.42
CA LEU A 277 -4.05 9.51 -24.93
C LEU A 277 -2.59 9.12 -25.13
N LYS A 278 -1.72 10.06 -25.53
CA LYS A 278 -0.27 9.81 -25.61
C LYS A 278 0.33 9.50 -24.23
N VAL A 279 -0.10 10.21 -23.18
CA VAL A 279 0.34 9.94 -21.81
C VAL A 279 -0.25 8.63 -21.27
N LEU A 280 -1.54 8.38 -21.49
CA LEU A 280 -2.20 7.13 -21.09
C LEU A 280 -1.59 5.91 -21.79
N PHE A 281 -1.08 6.06 -23.01
CA PHE A 281 -0.33 4.98 -23.67
C PHE A 281 0.95 4.62 -22.92
N LEU A 282 1.67 5.61 -22.37
CA LEU A 282 2.81 5.37 -21.48
C LEU A 282 2.43 4.73 -20.14
N TYR A 283 1.14 4.75 -19.77
CA TYR A 283 0.68 4.14 -18.51
C TYR A 283 0.56 2.62 -18.58
N ILE A 284 0.45 2.03 -19.78
CA ILE A 284 0.23 0.60 -19.98
C ILE A 284 1.26 -0.28 -19.22
N PRO A 285 2.57 0.04 -19.19
CA PRO A 285 3.55 -0.78 -18.48
C PRO A 285 3.64 -0.47 -16.97
N LEU A 286 3.11 0.66 -16.51
CA LEU A 286 3.24 1.14 -15.12
C LEU A 286 2.63 0.24 -14.03
N PRO A 287 1.53 -0.53 -14.26
CA PRO A 287 0.95 -1.41 -13.26
C PRO A 287 1.96 -2.35 -12.59
N MET A 288 2.96 -2.81 -13.33
CA MET A 288 3.98 -3.72 -12.80
C MET A 288 4.83 -3.12 -11.70
N PHE A 289 5.05 -1.81 -11.69
CA PHE A 289 5.71 -1.16 -10.55
C PHE A 289 4.87 -1.31 -9.28
N TRP A 290 3.56 -1.08 -9.38
CA TRP A 290 2.63 -1.19 -8.25
C TRP A 290 2.46 -2.64 -7.77
N THR A 291 2.52 -3.61 -8.69
CA THR A 291 2.56 -5.04 -8.36
C THR A 291 3.70 -5.38 -7.39
N LEU A 292 4.87 -4.74 -7.52
CA LEU A 292 5.98 -4.93 -6.59
C LEU A 292 5.85 -4.05 -5.35
N PHE A 293 5.53 -2.78 -5.55
CA PHE A 293 5.50 -1.79 -4.49
C PHE A 293 4.51 -2.12 -3.36
N ASP A 294 3.30 -2.58 -3.69
CA ASP A 294 2.26 -2.82 -2.68
C ASP A 294 2.47 -4.12 -1.88
N GLN A 295 3.39 -5.01 -2.29
CA GLN A 295 3.71 -6.25 -1.54
C GLN A 295 4.40 -6.00 -0.20
N LYS A 296 4.95 -4.80 0.00
CA LYS A 296 5.55 -4.43 1.30
C LYS A 296 4.54 -4.50 2.45
N GLY A 297 3.26 -4.32 2.15
CA GLY A 297 2.18 -4.40 3.14
C GLY A 297 1.56 -5.79 3.31
N SER A 298 1.94 -6.76 2.48
CA SER A 298 1.46 -8.15 2.50
C SER A 298 2.63 -9.13 2.69
N ARG A 299 3.25 -9.59 1.60
CA ARG A 299 4.31 -10.62 1.60
C ARG A 299 5.52 -10.23 2.44
N TRP A 300 5.96 -8.97 2.42
CA TRP A 300 7.11 -8.57 3.26
C TRP A 300 6.76 -8.51 4.75
N THR A 301 5.51 -8.15 5.07
CA THR A 301 4.99 -8.24 6.44
C THR A 301 4.98 -9.69 6.90
N LEU A 302 4.52 -10.63 6.07
CA LEU A 302 4.53 -12.06 6.37
C LEU A 302 5.96 -12.61 6.48
N GLN A 303 6.87 -12.23 5.58
CA GLN A 303 8.29 -12.55 5.68
C GLN A 303 8.87 -12.09 7.03
N ALA A 304 8.54 -10.88 7.50
CA ALA A 304 9.02 -10.35 8.77
C ALA A 304 8.56 -11.19 9.98
N THR A 305 7.42 -11.89 9.91
CA THR A 305 6.95 -12.77 11.00
C THR A 305 7.83 -14.01 11.20
N THR A 306 8.60 -14.39 10.18
CA THR A 306 9.55 -15.53 10.22
C THR A 306 10.98 -15.09 10.54
N MET A 307 11.19 -13.83 10.92
CA MET A 307 12.49 -13.27 11.28
C MET A 307 12.58 -13.05 12.79
N SER A 308 13.80 -12.82 13.29
CA SER A 308 14.06 -12.45 14.69
C SER A 308 14.07 -10.94 14.89
N GLY A 309 13.52 -10.48 16.02
CA GLY A 309 13.63 -9.08 16.46
C GLY A 309 12.78 -8.76 17.69
N ASP A 310 13.41 -8.29 18.77
CA ASP A 310 12.76 -7.74 19.98
C ASP A 310 12.33 -6.28 19.70
N PHE A 311 11.03 -5.97 19.74
CA PHE A 311 10.35 -4.63 19.66
C PHE A 311 10.70 -3.69 18.47
N VAL A 312 11.96 -3.64 18.02
CA VAL A 312 12.48 -3.01 16.79
C VAL A 312 11.78 -3.53 15.52
N SER A 313 11.10 -4.68 15.63
CA SER A 313 10.18 -5.26 14.63
C SER A 313 9.05 -4.31 14.19
N ILE A 314 8.59 -3.42 15.07
CA ILE A 314 7.53 -2.43 14.76
C ILE A 314 7.99 -1.38 13.73
N LEU A 315 9.30 -1.15 13.61
CA LEU A 315 9.85 -0.03 12.85
C LEU A 315 9.92 -0.29 11.34
N ILE A 316 9.85 -1.53 10.86
CA ILE A 316 10.21 -1.81 9.46
C ILE A 316 9.16 -1.28 8.47
N SER A 317 7.87 -1.39 8.80
CA SER A 317 6.81 -0.73 8.02
C SER A 317 6.87 0.80 8.12
N THR A 318 7.49 1.32 9.19
CA THR A 318 7.72 2.77 9.43
C THR A 318 8.89 3.33 8.63
N VAL A 319 9.84 2.48 8.20
CA VAL A 319 11.01 2.94 7.44
C VAL A 319 10.58 3.67 6.17
N ASN A 320 9.51 3.24 5.50
CA ASN A 320 9.10 3.83 4.22
C ASN A 320 8.71 5.33 4.31
N PRO A 321 7.76 5.77 5.17
CA PRO A 321 7.47 7.21 5.31
C PRO A 321 8.69 8.06 5.70
N ILE A 322 9.56 7.55 6.59
CA ILE A 322 10.80 8.25 6.99
C ILE A 322 11.73 8.40 5.78
N LEU A 323 11.91 7.32 5.01
CA LEU A 323 12.71 7.32 3.80
C LEU A 323 12.13 8.25 2.74
N ILE A 324 10.82 8.33 2.53
CA ILE A 324 10.23 9.29 1.58
C ILE A 324 10.56 10.72 2.00
N LEU A 325 10.31 11.07 3.26
CA LEU A 325 10.54 12.42 3.79
C LEU A 325 12.01 12.85 3.72
N THR A 326 12.93 11.90 3.75
CA THR A 326 14.38 12.17 3.67
C THR A 326 14.91 12.10 2.24
N LEU A 327 14.53 11.08 1.47
CA LEU A 327 15.00 10.84 0.11
C LEU A 327 14.46 11.85 -0.89
N VAL A 328 13.22 12.34 -0.77
CA VAL A 328 12.68 13.33 -1.71
C VAL A 328 13.54 14.60 -1.74
N PRO A 329 13.82 15.28 -0.60
CA PRO A 329 14.74 16.41 -0.58
C PRO A 329 16.15 16.09 -1.06
N ILE A 330 16.68 14.91 -0.72
CA ILE A 330 18.03 14.49 -1.13
C ILE A 330 18.10 14.30 -2.66
N MET A 331 17.09 13.65 -3.24
CA MET A 331 17.03 13.42 -4.68
C MET A 331 16.94 14.74 -5.45
N ASP A 332 16.05 15.64 -5.03
CA ASP A 332 15.81 16.91 -5.72
C ASP A 332 16.92 17.94 -5.52
N ARG A 333 17.48 18.05 -4.32
CA ARG A 333 18.47 19.11 -3.99
C ARG A 333 19.91 18.68 -4.17
N LEU A 334 20.21 17.39 -4.07
CA LEU A 334 21.58 16.87 -4.12
C LEU A 334 21.80 15.99 -5.35
N ILE A 335 21.05 14.88 -5.48
CA ILE A 335 21.38 13.85 -6.47
C ILE A 335 21.11 14.31 -7.91
N PHE A 336 19.90 14.81 -8.22
CA PHE A 336 19.59 15.25 -9.59
C PHE A 336 20.47 16.42 -10.06
N PRO A 337 20.75 17.46 -9.23
CA PRO A 337 21.70 18.51 -9.61
C PRO A 337 23.12 18.00 -9.83
N LEU A 338 23.59 17.03 -9.04
CA LEU A 338 24.91 16.43 -9.25
C LEU A 338 24.98 15.63 -10.56
N ILE A 339 23.95 14.85 -10.89
CA ILE A 339 23.87 14.12 -12.16
C ILE A 339 23.90 15.10 -13.35
N GLN A 340 23.20 16.24 -13.22
CA GLN A 340 23.21 17.29 -14.23
C GLN A 340 24.60 17.93 -14.37
N LYS A 341 25.34 18.14 -13.26
CA LYS A 341 26.74 18.59 -13.28
C LYS A 341 27.67 17.59 -13.96
N CYS A 342 27.37 16.29 -13.91
CA CYS A 342 28.10 15.26 -14.65
C CYS A 342 27.77 15.21 -16.16
N GLY A 343 26.94 16.13 -16.67
CA GLY A 343 26.60 16.22 -18.10
C GLY A 343 25.56 15.19 -18.57
N LEU A 344 24.94 14.43 -17.65
CA LEU A 344 23.93 13.44 -17.99
C LEU A 344 22.53 14.07 -17.99
N ASN A 345 21.89 14.13 -19.15
CA ASN A 345 20.49 14.55 -19.23
C ASN A 345 19.56 13.46 -18.71
N PHE A 346 19.09 13.67 -17.48
CA PHE A 346 18.24 12.75 -16.74
C PHE A 346 16.78 13.19 -16.78
N SER A 347 16.16 12.94 -17.93
CA SER A 347 14.75 13.26 -18.20
C SER A 347 13.78 12.50 -17.27
N PRO A 348 12.55 13.00 -17.07
CA PRO A 348 11.56 12.35 -16.20
C PRO A 348 11.32 10.88 -16.55
N LEU A 349 11.22 10.54 -17.85
CA LEU A 349 11.03 9.16 -18.28
C LEU A 349 12.22 8.25 -17.95
N LYS A 350 13.47 8.76 -18.06
CA LYS A 350 14.66 8.01 -17.64
C LYS A 350 14.69 7.78 -16.13
N ARG A 351 14.25 8.76 -15.33
CA ARG A 351 14.10 8.61 -13.87
C ARG A 351 13.12 7.51 -13.54
N MET A 352 11.96 7.46 -14.21
CA MET A 352 10.97 6.40 -14.04
C MET A 352 11.53 5.02 -14.38
N THR A 353 12.27 4.88 -15.50
CA THR A 353 12.97 3.63 -15.85
C THR A 353 13.90 3.17 -14.74
N VAL A 354 14.76 4.07 -14.23
CA VAL A 354 15.70 3.75 -13.16
C VAL A 354 14.95 3.39 -11.86
N GLY A 355 13.83 4.06 -11.58
CA GLY A 355 12.95 3.72 -10.45
C GLY A 355 12.41 2.29 -10.52
N MET A 356 12.00 1.83 -11.70
CA MET A 356 11.60 0.43 -11.92
C MET A 356 12.75 -0.56 -11.70
N LEU A 357 13.97 -0.19 -12.10
CA LEU A 357 15.15 -1.04 -11.85
C LEU A 357 15.49 -1.12 -10.35
N PHE A 358 15.36 -0.02 -9.60
CA PHE A 358 15.50 -0.04 -8.14
C PHE A 358 14.46 -0.94 -7.46
N ALA A 359 13.20 -0.89 -7.91
CA ALA A 359 12.16 -1.79 -7.43
C ALA A 359 12.46 -3.27 -7.74
N ALA A 360 13.00 -3.58 -8.93
CA ALA A 360 13.43 -4.93 -9.26
C ALA A 360 14.58 -5.42 -8.36
N MET A 361 15.57 -4.55 -8.10
CA MET A 361 16.67 -4.87 -7.17
C MET A 361 16.18 -5.07 -5.73
N ALA A 362 15.15 -4.34 -5.30
CA ALA A 362 14.52 -4.54 -3.99
C ALA A 362 13.96 -5.96 -3.85
N PHE A 363 13.36 -6.50 -4.91
CA PHE A 363 12.82 -7.87 -4.92
C PHE A 363 13.91 -8.94 -5.01
N VAL A 364 15.02 -8.66 -5.69
CA VAL A 364 16.21 -9.52 -5.63
C VAL A 364 16.73 -9.57 -4.19
N SER A 365 16.82 -8.43 -3.50
CA SER A 365 17.19 -8.38 -2.08
C SER A 365 16.21 -9.19 -1.22
N ALA A 366 14.90 -9.04 -1.42
CA ALA A 366 13.88 -9.81 -0.69
C ALA A 366 13.98 -11.33 -0.92
N ALA A 367 14.32 -11.74 -2.15
CA ALA A 367 14.58 -13.14 -2.47
C ALA A 367 15.81 -13.68 -1.73
N LEU A 368 16.91 -12.92 -1.67
CA LEU A 368 18.11 -13.31 -0.93
C LEU A 368 17.83 -13.47 0.56
N VAL A 369 17.08 -12.53 1.15
CA VAL A 369 16.65 -12.62 2.56
C VAL A 369 15.79 -13.87 2.77
N GLN A 370 14.85 -14.14 1.86
CA GLN A 370 13.99 -15.32 1.96
C GLN A 370 14.78 -16.63 1.87
N ILE A 371 15.80 -16.71 1.02
CA ILE A 371 16.67 -17.89 0.93
C ILE A 371 17.39 -18.16 2.26
N GLU A 372 17.82 -17.12 2.98
CA GLU A 372 18.44 -17.29 4.30
C GLU A 372 17.40 -17.71 5.36
N ILE A 373 16.18 -17.19 5.29
CA ILE A 373 15.08 -17.62 6.17
C ILE A 373 14.75 -19.10 5.94
N ASP A 374 14.62 -19.52 4.69
CA ASP A 374 14.26 -20.89 4.31
C ASP A 374 15.30 -21.92 4.80
N LYS A 375 16.58 -21.54 4.97
CA LYS A 375 17.60 -22.41 5.58
C LYS A 375 17.39 -22.66 7.07
N THR A 376 16.64 -21.78 7.74
CA THR A 376 16.39 -21.83 9.18
C THR A 376 15.05 -22.50 9.51
N LEU A 377 14.13 -22.53 8.54
CA LEU A 377 12.82 -23.17 8.70
C LEU A 377 12.93 -24.71 8.58
N PRO A 378 12.11 -25.46 9.34
CA PRO A 378 12.06 -26.90 9.21
C PRO A 378 11.51 -27.30 7.84
N ASN A 379 12.13 -28.31 7.21
CA ASN A 379 11.59 -28.90 5.99
C ASN A 379 10.36 -29.74 6.35
N PHE A 380 9.18 -29.21 6.04
CA PHE A 380 7.95 -29.99 6.13
C PHE A 380 7.93 -31.06 5.03
N PRO A 381 7.44 -32.28 5.33
CA PRO A 381 7.32 -33.33 4.33
C PRO A 381 6.40 -32.87 3.20
N SER A 382 6.74 -33.26 1.97
CA SER A 382 5.88 -33.00 0.81
C SER A 382 4.54 -33.75 0.91
N SER A 383 3.56 -33.45 0.06
CA SER A 383 2.25 -34.12 0.07
C SER A 383 2.30 -35.65 -0.12
N SER A 384 3.42 -36.19 -0.58
CA SER A 384 3.71 -37.62 -0.73
C SER A 384 4.54 -38.22 0.41
N GLU A 385 4.99 -37.41 1.37
CA GLU A 385 5.88 -37.82 2.45
C GLU A 385 5.19 -37.67 3.81
N SER A 386 5.58 -38.51 4.77
CA SER A 386 5.09 -38.44 6.15
C SER A 386 6.28 -38.32 7.08
N GLN A 387 6.26 -37.35 7.98
CA GLN A 387 7.28 -37.22 9.01
C GLN A 387 6.84 -37.99 10.25
N LEU A 388 7.64 -38.97 10.68
CA LEU A 388 7.38 -39.78 11.86
C LEU A 388 8.36 -39.37 12.97
N LYS A 389 7.84 -38.87 14.09
CA LYS A 389 8.60 -38.63 15.32
C LYS A 389 8.27 -39.72 16.34
N VAL A 390 9.23 -40.60 16.62
CA VAL A 390 9.08 -41.66 17.63
C VAL A 390 9.95 -41.30 18.83
N VAL A 391 9.35 -41.32 20.01
CA VAL A 391 10.04 -41.08 21.28
C VAL A 391 10.04 -42.39 22.07
N ASN A 392 11.22 -42.97 22.31
CA ASN A 392 11.35 -44.19 23.10
C ASN A 392 11.37 -43.85 24.59
N THR A 393 10.23 -43.98 25.29
CA THR A 393 10.11 -43.73 26.74
C THR A 393 10.57 -44.90 27.63
N TYR A 394 11.09 -45.97 27.04
CA TYR A 394 11.55 -47.15 27.76
C TYR A 394 13.01 -46.99 28.20
N SER A 395 13.45 -47.71 29.24
CA SER A 395 14.82 -47.63 29.78
C SER A 395 15.88 -48.28 28.88
N THR A 396 15.46 -49.01 27.84
CA THR A 396 16.34 -49.71 26.89
C THR A 396 16.11 -49.23 25.46
N THR A 397 17.16 -49.21 24.64
CA THR A 397 17.08 -48.91 23.20
C THR A 397 16.10 -49.83 22.50
N LEU A 398 15.15 -49.26 21.74
CA LEU A 398 14.18 -50.01 20.95
C LEU A 398 14.57 -50.02 19.48
N ASN A 399 14.42 -51.17 18.84
CA ASN A 399 14.60 -51.31 17.40
C ASN A 399 13.23 -51.18 16.71
N VAL A 400 13.01 -50.07 15.99
CA VAL A 400 11.77 -49.79 15.29
C VAL A 400 11.96 -50.07 13.80
N THR A 401 11.19 -51.02 13.26
CA THR A 401 11.22 -51.35 11.82
C THR A 401 10.07 -50.60 11.13
N ILE A 402 10.41 -49.66 10.25
CA ILE A 402 9.42 -48.82 9.53
C ILE A 402 9.02 -49.46 8.19
N SER A 403 9.95 -50.21 7.57
CA SER A 403 9.78 -50.96 6.32
C SER A 403 10.71 -52.19 6.35
N PRO A 404 10.49 -53.27 5.57
CA PRO A 404 11.33 -54.48 5.63
C PRO A 404 12.84 -54.26 5.44
N ASN A 405 13.24 -53.09 4.92
CA ASN A 405 14.63 -52.70 4.68
C ASN A 405 15.09 -51.46 5.50
N GLU A 406 14.25 -50.89 6.37
CA GLU A 406 14.60 -49.71 7.18
C GLU A 406 14.34 -49.96 8.67
N HIS A 407 15.45 -50.05 9.41
CA HIS A 407 15.47 -50.19 10.87
C HIS A 407 16.04 -48.92 11.49
N LEU A 408 15.31 -48.35 12.45
CA LEU A 408 15.75 -47.20 13.23
C LEU A 408 16.01 -47.65 14.67
N LEU A 409 17.25 -47.49 15.13
CA LEU A 409 17.61 -47.70 16.53
C LEU A 409 17.27 -46.43 17.30
N ILE A 410 16.34 -46.53 18.24
CA ILE A 410 15.89 -45.40 19.05
C ILE A 410 16.43 -45.61 20.46
N GLU A 411 17.42 -44.83 20.84
CA GLU A 411 18.01 -44.83 22.19
C GLU A 411 16.94 -44.56 23.25
N SER A 412 17.13 -45.14 24.45
CA SER A 412 16.20 -44.95 25.55
C SER A 412 16.17 -43.49 26.01
N PHE A 413 15.00 -42.89 25.90
CA PHE A 413 14.69 -41.61 26.51
C PHE A 413 14.12 -41.93 27.91
N GLY A 414 15.00 -41.94 28.93
CA GLY A 414 14.74 -42.49 30.26
C GLY A 414 13.67 -41.77 31.09
N VAL A 415 12.40 -41.82 30.68
CA VAL A 415 11.27 -41.19 31.37
C VAL A 415 10.07 -42.15 31.41
N GLN A 416 9.75 -42.69 32.58
CA GLN A 416 8.52 -43.45 32.81
C GLN A 416 7.31 -42.50 32.90
N LEU A 417 6.49 -42.41 31.84
CA LEU A 417 5.14 -41.82 31.90
C LEU A 417 4.09 -42.71 31.28
N HIS A 418 3.06 -43.05 32.07
CA HIS A 418 1.78 -43.48 31.53
C HIS A 418 0.89 -42.24 31.32
N THR A 419 0.33 -42.12 30.11
CA THR A 419 -0.60 -41.09 29.60
C THR A 419 -0.01 -39.71 29.27
N SER A 420 0.30 -39.49 27.99
CA SER A 420 0.48 -38.15 27.42
C SER A 420 -0.84 -37.65 26.82
N LYS A 421 -1.40 -36.58 27.40
CA LYS A 421 -2.26 -35.66 26.65
C LYS A 421 -1.32 -34.60 26.09
N HIS A 422 -1.22 -34.50 24.77
CA HIS A 422 -0.49 -33.40 24.15
C HIS A 422 -1.39 -32.17 24.14
N THR A 423 -0.94 -31.09 24.77
CA THR A 423 -1.60 -29.79 24.68
C THR A 423 -0.55 -28.80 24.20
N TYR A 424 -0.72 -28.31 22.97
CA TYR A 424 0.09 -27.22 22.45
C TYR A 424 -0.50 -25.92 23.01
N SER A 425 0.32 -25.14 23.71
CA SER A 425 -0.02 -23.78 24.11
C SER A 425 0.91 -22.82 23.36
N THR A 426 0.34 -21.83 22.70
CA THR A 426 1.11 -20.79 22.03
C THR A 426 1.35 -19.67 23.04
N ILE A 427 2.61 -19.37 23.33
CA ILE A 427 3.00 -18.39 24.35
C ILE A 427 3.67 -17.20 23.68
N SER A 428 3.35 -15.98 24.13
CA SER A 428 4.05 -14.77 23.67
C SER A 428 5.46 -14.73 24.26
N CYS A 429 6.46 -14.97 23.41
CA CYS A 429 7.88 -14.92 23.78
C CYS A 429 8.35 -13.54 24.29
N MET A 430 7.53 -12.49 24.11
CA MET A 430 7.87 -11.11 24.48
C MET A 430 7.58 -10.79 25.95
N PHE A 431 6.72 -11.56 26.62
CA PHE A 431 6.24 -11.26 27.98
C PHE A 431 6.43 -12.42 28.96
N VAL A 432 6.61 -13.64 28.47
CA VAL A 432 6.83 -14.80 29.32
C VAL A 432 8.31 -15.13 29.31
N ASN A 433 9.00 -14.78 30.40
CA ASN A 433 10.36 -15.25 30.67
C ASN A 433 10.36 -16.39 31.69
N ASP A 434 9.32 -16.43 32.53
CA ASP A 434 9.20 -17.37 33.64
C ASP A 434 7.83 -18.05 33.56
N PHE A 435 7.81 -19.37 33.74
CA PHE A 435 6.56 -20.12 33.88
C PHE A 435 6.69 -21.14 35.00
N SER A 436 5.59 -21.37 35.72
CA SER A 436 5.56 -22.30 36.84
C SER A 436 4.67 -23.51 36.53
N LEU A 437 5.17 -24.70 36.82
CA LEU A 437 4.38 -25.93 36.85
C LEU A 437 3.94 -26.20 38.29
N ILE A 438 2.66 -26.47 38.52
CA ILE A 438 2.07 -26.63 39.86
C ILE A 438 1.33 -27.96 39.94
N HIS A 439 1.61 -28.76 40.97
CA HIS A 439 0.87 -29.98 41.30
C HIS A 439 0.64 -30.09 42.82
N GLY A 440 -0.59 -29.84 43.28
CA GLY A 440 -0.89 -29.81 44.71
C GLY A 440 -0.19 -28.63 45.40
N GLU A 441 0.61 -28.91 46.43
CA GLU A 441 1.43 -27.91 47.16
C GLU A 441 2.84 -27.73 46.56
N GLN A 442 3.22 -28.54 45.57
CA GLN A 442 4.53 -28.50 44.94
C GLN A 442 4.49 -27.61 43.68
N TRP A 443 5.54 -26.82 43.49
CA TRP A 443 5.69 -25.93 42.34
C TRP A 443 7.13 -25.97 41.82
N CYS A 444 7.29 -25.83 40.51
CA CYS A 444 8.57 -25.68 39.83
C CYS A 444 8.54 -24.43 38.98
N GLU A 445 9.51 -23.55 39.15
CA GLU A 445 9.65 -22.33 38.36
C GLU A 445 10.76 -22.51 37.32
N PHE A 446 10.42 -22.26 36.05
CA PHE A 446 11.34 -22.32 34.93
C PHE A 446 11.53 -20.91 34.38
N SER A 447 12.76 -20.41 34.44
CA SER A 447 13.15 -19.18 33.76
C SER A 447 13.82 -19.53 32.43
N ARG A 448 13.13 -19.27 31.31
CA ARG A 448 13.65 -19.46 29.97
C ARG A 448 13.24 -18.31 29.06
N LYS A 449 14.23 -17.71 28.39
CA LYS A 449 13.96 -16.76 27.31
C LYS A 449 13.53 -17.54 26.06
N PHE A 450 12.24 -17.54 25.76
CA PHE A 450 11.72 -18.11 24.54
C PHE A 450 12.11 -17.25 23.33
N GLY A 451 12.60 -17.89 22.28
CA GLY A 451 12.92 -17.21 21.01
C GLY A 451 11.77 -17.25 20.01
N PHE A 452 11.65 -16.23 19.17
CA PHE A 452 10.60 -16.15 18.14
C PHE A 452 10.61 -17.37 17.20
N GLY A 453 9.45 -17.95 16.96
CA GLY A 453 9.28 -19.09 16.04
C GLY A 453 9.78 -20.43 16.57
N ALA A 454 10.28 -20.49 17.81
CA ALA A 454 10.73 -21.72 18.43
C ALA A 454 9.56 -22.56 18.99
N SER A 455 9.76 -23.87 19.04
CA SER A 455 8.84 -24.83 19.66
C SER A 455 9.62 -25.68 20.66
N TYR A 456 9.07 -25.82 21.86
CA TYR A 456 9.66 -26.57 22.95
C TYR A 456 8.67 -27.62 23.45
N THR A 457 9.14 -28.85 23.65
CA THR A 457 8.43 -29.90 24.34
C THR A 457 9.08 -30.11 25.71
N PHE A 458 8.33 -29.84 26.78
CA PHE A 458 8.73 -30.21 28.13
C PHE A 458 8.19 -31.61 28.45
N LEU A 459 9.08 -32.52 28.81
CA LEU A 459 8.75 -33.89 29.21
C LEU A 459 8.75 -33.96 30.73
N ILE A 460 7.55 -34.02 31.30
CA ILE A 460 7.33 -34.03 32.75
C ILE A 460 7.17 -35.48 33.20
N PRO A 461 8.10 -36.09 33.98
CA PRO A 461 8.02 -37.46 34.51
C PRO A 461 6.87 -37.65 35.53
N SER A 462 6.45 -38.91 35.74
CA SER A 462 5.29 -39.25 36.58
C SER A 462 5.64 -39.33 38.06
N THR A 463 6.95 -39.39 38.34
CA THR A 463 7.57 -39.18 39.64
C THR A 463 7.74 -37.66 39.82
N VAL A 464 6.84 -37.05 40.59
CA VAL A 464 6.55 -35.61 40.56
C VAL A 464 7.20 -34.86 41.74
N PHE A 465 7.85 -33.72 41.40
CA PHE A 465 8.52 -32.65 42.18
C PHE A 465 9.41 -33.05 43.37
N SER A 466 10.72 -33.20 43.12
CA SER A 466 11.72 -32.83 44.12
C SER A 466 11.99 -31.32 44.03
N ASP A 467 12.46 -30.71 45.12
CA ASP A 467 12.63 -29.25 45.28
C ASP A 467 13.46 -28.56 44.18
N ASP A 468 14.23 -29.29 43.36
CA ASP A 468 15.17 -28.75 42.36
C ASP A 468 14.72 -28.86 40.88
N CYS A 469 13.54 -29.42 40.56
CA CYS A 469 12.99 -29.48 39.19
C CYS A 469 13.87 -30.16 38.10
N GLU A 470 15.00 -30.80 38.49
CA GLU A 470 15.99 -31.40 37.58
C GLU A 470 15.47 -32.55 36.71
N SER A 471 14.35 -33.18 37.09
CA SER A 471 13.80 -34.34 36.39
C SER A 471 13.01 -33.99 35.13
N ILE A 472 12.68 -32.71 34.92
CA ILE A 472 11.95 -32.24 33.75
C ILE A 472 12.93 -32.02 32.61
N THR A 473 12.80 -32.81 31.55
CA THR A 473 13.65 -32.69 30.36
C THR A 473 13.01 -31.78 29.34
N GLU A 474 13.76 -30.80 28.86
CA GLU A 474 13.34 -29.93 27.78
C GLU A 474 13.89 -30.41 26.43
N VAL A 475 13.02 -30.49 25.44
CA VAL A 475 13.37 -30.79 24.05
C VAL A 475 13.03 -29.58 23.20
N GLU A 476 14.04 -28.98 22.58
CA GLU A 476 13.84 -27.94 21.56
C GLU A 476 13.47 -28.61 20.23
N ASP A 477 12.19 -28.56 19.87
CA ASP A 477 11.67 -29.14 18.64
C ASP A 477 11.96 -28.27 17.42
N MET A 478 11.95 -26.95 17.62
CA MET A 478 12.27 -25.97 16.58
C MET A 478 13.12 -24.86 17.19
N LYS A 479 14.23 -24.56 16.52
CA LYS A 479 15.13 -23.47 16.93
C LYS A 479 14.45 -22.12 16.72
N PRO A 480 14.76 -21.10 17.55
CA PRO A 480 14.37 -19.73 17.26
C PRO A 480 14.82 -19.25 15.88
N ASN A 481 14.03 -18.38 15.28
CA ASN A 481 14.41 -17.64 14.07
C ASN A 481 15.76 -16.97 14.32
N SER A 482 16.71 -17.12 13.39
CA SER A 482 18.07 -16.55 13.53
C SER A 482 18.35 -15.40 12.56
N VAL A 483 17.55 -15.27 11.50
CA VAL A 483 17.67 -14.18 10.53
C VAL A 483 17.08 -12.91 11.13
N HIS A 484 17.89 -11.86 11.28
CA HIS A 484 17.45 -10.61 11.92
C HIS A 484 16.63 -9.74 10.96
N MET A 485 15.53 -9.16 11.45
CA MET A 485 14.59 -8.37 10.64
C MET A 485 15.20 -7.14 9.96
N ALA A 486 16.29 -6.59 10.52
CA ALA A 486 17.06 -5.49 9.91
C ALA A 486 17.57 -5.81 8.48
N LEU A 487 17.65 -7.08 8.09
CA LEU A 487 17.97 -7.47 6.72
C LEU A 487 16.89 -7.06 5.70
N GLN A 488 15.71 -6.61 6.15
CA GLN A 488 14.73 -5.96 5.28
C GLN A 488 15.04 -4.47 5.00
N ILE A 489 15.97 -3.83 5.72
CA ILE A 489 16.29 -2.40 5.49
C ILE A 489 16.76 -2.14 4.04
N PRO A 490 17.67 -2.96 3.44
CA PRO A 490 18.07 -2.77 2.05
C PRO A 490 16.93 -2.84 1.03
N GLN A 491 16.02 -3.82 1.13
CA GLN A 491 14.88 -3.91 0.22
C GLN A 491 13.90 -2.74 0.39
N TYR A 492 13.66 -2.28 1.63
CA TYR A 492 12.87 -1.06 1.89
C TYR A 492 13.53 0.20 1.31
N PHE A 493 14.84 0.35 1.49
CA PHE A 493 15.58 1.47 0.92
C PHE A 493 15.51 1.52 -0.61
N LEU A 494 15.71 0.37 -1.26
CA LEU A 494 15.65 0.24 -2.71
C LEU A 494 14.23 0.50 -3.25
N ILE A 495 13.18 -0.05 -2.64
CA ILE A 495 11.81 0.16 -3.11
C ILE A 495 11.35 1.61 -2.91
N THR A 496 11.74 2.27 -1.80
CA THR A 496 11.41 3.68 -1.58
C THR A 496 12.18 4.60 -2.53
N THR A 497 13.46 4.31 -2.80
CA THR A 497 14.21 5.03 -3.84
C THR A 497 13.53 4.87 -5.21
N GLY A 498 13.07 3.66 -5.52
CA GLY A 498 12.26 3.37 -6.70
C GLY A 498 10.98 4.19 -6.75
N GLU A 499 10.24 4.29 -5.64
CA GLU A 499 9.01 5.08 -5.50
C GLU A 499 9.24 6.57 -5.78
N VAL A 500 10.29 7.16 -5.21
CA VAL A 500 10.60 8.59 -5.43
C VAL A 500 10.90 8.85 -6.91
N MET A 501 11.68 7.98 -7.55
CA MET A 501 12.06 8.14 -8.96
C MET A 501 10.93 7.81 -9.94
N PHE A 502 10.04 6.90 -9.59
CA PHE A 502 8.96 6.45 -10.44
C PHE A 502 7.66 7.23 -10.20
N SER A 503 7.18 7.24 -8.96
CA SER A 503 5.83 7.70 -8.64
C SER A 503 5.73 9.22 -8.62
N VAL A 504 6.61 9.88 -7.86
CA VAL A 504 6.62 11.35 -7.75
C VAL A 504 6.93 11.98 -9.11
N THR A 505 7.98 11.48 -9.77
CA THR A 505 8.38 11.97 -11.09
C THR A 505 7.33 11.68 -12.16
N GLY A 506 6.73 10.48 -12.15
CA GLY A 506 5.73 10.09 -13.15
C GLY A 506 4.48 10.94 -13.08
N LEU A 507 3.99 11.25 -11.88
CA LEU A 507 2.83 12.11 -11.73
C LEU A 507 3.11 13.55 -12.18
N GLN A 508 4.28 14.10 -11.82
CA GLN A 508 4.71 15.43 -12.25
C GLN A 508 4.85 15.51 -13.78
N PHE A 509 5.47 14.49 -14.39
CA PHE A 509 5.57 14.37 -15.85
C PHE A 509 4.18 14.38 -16.48
N SER A 510 3.27 13.54 -16.02
CA SER A 510 1.92 13.45 -16.57
C SER A 510 1.15 14.77 -16.53
N TYR A 511 1.29 15.54 -15.44
CA TYR A 511 0.67 16.86 -15.34
C TYR A 511 1.33 17.93 -16.22
N SER A 512 2.63 17.79 -16.51
CA SER A 512 3.32 18.69 -17.45
C SER A 512 2.93 18.45 -18.90
N GLN A 513 2.53 17.21 -19.23
CA GLN A 513 2.19 16.79 -20.59
C GLN A 513 0.69 16.89 -20.91
N ALA A 514 -0.09 17.54 -20.03
CA ALA A 514 -1.54 17.59 -20.16
C ALA A 514 -2.14 18.98 -19.92
N PRO A 515 -3.22 19.31 -20.64
CA PRO A 515 -4.05 20.47 -20.38
C PRO A 515 -4.50 20.59 -18.93
N LYS A 516 -4.67 21.82 -18.44
CA LYS A 516 -5.14 22.10 -17.08
C LYS A 516 -6.48 21.40 -16.78
N ASN A 517 -7.42 21.42 -17.72
CA ASN A 517 -8.74 20.79 -17.59
C ASN A 517 -8.72 19.25 -17.70
N MET A 518 -7.63 18.63 -18.14
CA MET A 518 -7.52 17.17 -18.34
C MET A 518 -6.72 16.45 -17.26
N LYS A 519 -6.15 17.17 -16.29
CA LYS A 519 -5.35 16.58 -15.21
C LYS A 519 -6.13 15.55 -14.38
N SER A 520 -7.43 15.76 -14.19
CA SER A 520 -8.32 14.80 -13.52
C SER A 520 -8.42 13.45 -14.25
N VAL A 521 -8.42 13.47 -15.59
CA VAL A 521 -8.44 12.26 -16.42
C VAL A 521 -7.15 11.46 -16.26
N LEU A 522 -6.00 12.14 -16.27
CA LEU A 522 -4.72 11.49 -16.03
C LEU A 522 -4.55 11.00 -14.61
N GLN A 523 -5.09 11.72 -13.61
CA GLN A 523 -5.10 11.26 -12.23
C GLN A 523 -5.88 9.96 -12.09
N ALA A 524 -7.08 9.87 -12.68
CA ALA A 524 -7.87 8.65 -12.68
C ALA A 524 -7.16 7.50 -13.42
N GLY A 525 -6.53 7.78 -14.56
CA GLY A 525 -5.69 6.81 -15.27
C GLY A 525 -4.53 6.30 -14.42
N TRP A 526 -3.88 7.20 -13.66
CA TRP A 526 -2.76 6.87 -12.78
C TRP A 526 -3.20 5.95 -11.63
N LEU A 527 -4.29 6.29 -10.94
CA LEU A 527 -4.85 5.44 -9.87
C LEU A 527 -5.29 4.07 -10.42
N CYS A 528 -5.82 4.03 -11.64
CA CYS A 528 -6.15 2.79 -12.32
C CYS A 528 -4.90 1.91 -12.55
N THR A 529 -3.73 2.48 -12.85
CA THR A 529 -2.49 1.67 -12.94
C THR A 529 -2.16 0.95 -11.65
N ASN A 530 -2.39 1.60 -10.49
CA ASN A 530 -2.20 0.97 -9.18
C ASN A 530 -3.23 -0.15 -8.95
N ALA A 531 -4.50 0.08 -9.28
CA ALA A 531 -5.53 -0.95 -9.19
C ALA A 531 -5.19 -2.19 -10.04
N VAL A 532 -4.78 -1.99 -11.30
CA VAL A 532 -4.34 -3.07 -12.19
C VAL A 532 -3.10 -3.79 -11.63
N GLY A 533 -2.15 -3.05 -11.04
CA GLY A 533 -0.96 -3.64 -10.42
C GLY A 533 -1.30 -4.62 -9.30
N ASN A 534 -2.27 -4.28 -8.45
CA ASN A 534 -2.75 -5.15 -7.38
C ASN A 534 -3.57 -6.34 -7.92
N ILE A 535 -4.31 -6.17 -9.02
CA ILE A 535 -4.98 -7.30 -9.71
C ILE A 535 -3.96 -8.29 -10.27
N ILE A 536 -2.81 -7.82 -10.78
CA ILE A 536 -1.74 -8.71 -11.25
C ILE A 536 -1.20 -9.57 -10.09
N VAL A 537 -1.06 -9.01 -8.88
CA VAL A 537 -0.64 -9.81 -7.71
C VAL A 537 -1.65 -10.92 -7.42
N LEU A 538 -2.95 -10.61 -7.44
CA LEU A 538 -4.01 -11.61 -7.25
C LEU A 538 -3.93 -12.75 -8.28
N ILE A 539 -3.73 -12.40 -9.56
CA ILE A 539 -3.60 -13.39 -10.64
C ILE A 539 -2.36 -14.27 -10.41
N VAL A 540 -1.23 -13.69 -10.02
CA VAL A 540 0.01 -14.45 -9.77
C VAL A 540 -0.10 -15.33 -8.53
N ALA A 541 -0.74 -14.86 -7.46
CA ALA A 541 -0.95 -15.66 -6.25
C ALA A 541 -1.80 -16.92 -6.55
N GLU A 542 -2.88 -16.78 -7.32
CA GLU A 542 -3.79 -17.89 -7.65
C GLU A 542 -3.24 -18.84 -8.72
N LEU A 543 -2.60 -18.31 -9.77
CA LEU A 543 -2.11 -19.11 -10.91
C LEU A 543 -0.67 -19.61 -10.72
N GLY A 544 0.15 -18.87 -9.97
CA GLY A 544 1.58 -19.12 -9.84
C GLY A 544 1.89 -20.33 -8.97
N LYS A 545 1.14 -20.53 -7.86
CA LYS A 545 1.32 -21.57 -6.83
C LYS A 545 2.77 -22.06 -6.71
N LEU A 546 3.70 -21.10 -6.63
CA LEU A 546 5.12 -21.41 -6.57
C LEU A 546 5.40 -21.96 -5.17
N PRO A 547 6.04 -23.14 -5.05
CA PRO A 547 6.24 -23.78 -3.75
C PRO A 547 7.21 -23.02 -2.85
N LYS A 548 7.96 -22.05 -3.39
CA LYS A 548 8.99 -21.29 -2.66
C LYS A 548 8.80 -19.79 -2.86
N GLN A 549 8.70 -19.06 -1.75
CA GLN A 549 8.44 -17.62 -1.74
C GLN A 549 9.56 -16.80 -2.43
N TRP A 550 10.83 -17.22 -2.31
CA TRP A 550 11.93 -16.52 -2.98
C TRP A 550 11.83 -16.59 -4.52
N ALA A 551 11.25 -17.67 -5.06
CA ALA A 551 11.05 -17.83 -6.49
C ALA A 551 9.98 -16.87 -7.01
N GLU A 552 8.93 -16.63 -6.22
CA GLU A 552 7.92 -15.62 -6.50
C GLU A 552 8.53 -14.21 -6.54
N TYR A 553 9.42 -13.87 -5.59
CA TYR A 553 10.12 -12.58 -5.60
C TYR A 553 11.00 -12.40 -6.85
N LEU A 554 11.73 -13.43 -7.27
CA LEU A 554 12.53 -13.36 -8.51
C LEU A 554 11.68 -13.31 -9.78
N LEU A 555 10.51 -13.96 -9.79
CA LEU A 555 9.55 -13.85 -10.89
C LEU A 555 9.11 -12.39 -11.06
N PHE A 556 8.68 -11.74 -9.97
CA PHE A 556 8.29 -10.33 -10.00
C PHE A 556 9.43 -9.40 -10.42
N ALA A 557 10.65 -9.61 -9.90
CA ALA A 557 11.82 -8.85 -10.31
C ALA A 557 12.09 -8.98 -11.82
N SER A 558 12.04 -10.22 -12.34
CA SER A 558 12.30 -10.50 -13.76
C SER A 558 11.25 -9.88 -14.68
N LEU A 559 9.97 -9.98 -14.30
CA LEU A 559 8.87 -9.33 -15.03
C LEU A 559 9.03 -7.81 -15.04
N LEU A 560 9.41 -7.20 -13.92
CA LEU A 560 9.61 -5.76 -13.86
C LEU A 560 10.81 -5.30 -14.70
N VAL A 561 11.90 -6.08 -14.77
CA VAL A 561 13.03 -5.79 -15.68
C VAL A 561 12.57 -5.82 -17.14
N ALA A 562 11.83 -6.85 -17.55
CA ALA A 562 11.29 -6.94 -18.91
C ALA A 562 10.38 -5.74 -19.24
N VAL A 563 9.53 -5.35 -18.29
CA VAL A 563 8.63 -4.20 -18.43
C VAL A 563 9.39 -2.87 -18.45
N SER A 564 10.47 -2.75 -17.68
CA SER A 564 11.36 -1.59 -17.69
C SER A 564 12.04 -1.42 -19.06
N ILE A 565 12.42 -2.51 -19.72
CA ILE A 565 12.96 -2.48 -21.08
C ILE A 565 11.89 -1.99 -22.07
N ILE A 566 10.66 -2.53 -22.00
CA ILE A 566 9.54 -2.10 -22.85
C ILE A 566 9.25 -0.61 -22.64
N PHE A 567 9.13 -0.17 -21.39
CA PHE A 567 8.90 1.23 -21.05
C PHE A 567 10.03 2.13 -21.55
N SER A 568 11.28 1.70 -21.46
CA SER A 568 12.43 2.46 -21.97
C SER A 568 12.39 2.64 -23.49
N ILE A 569 11.96 1.60 -24.22
CA ILE A 569 11.73 1.68 -25.67
C ILE A 569 10.60 2.67 -25.96
N MET A 570 9.47 2.58 -25.25
CA MET A 570 8.34 3.50 -25.41
C MET A 570 8.74 4.95 -25.09
N ALA A 571 9.54 5.15 -24.04
CA ALA A 571 10.05 6.45 -23.62
C ALA A 571 11.02 7.05 -24.65
N TYR A 572 11.83 6.23 -25.32
CA TYR A 572 12.72 6.68 -26.38
C TYR A 572 11.95 7.27 -27.58
N PHE A 573 10.80 6.70 -27.91
CA PHE A 573 9.93 7.19 -28.98
C PHE A 573 8.94 8.27 -28.54
N TYR A 574 8.93 8.64 -27.26
CA TYR A 574 8.01 9.64 -26.75
C TYR A 574 8.48 11.06 -27.08
N THR A 575 7.61 11.84 -27.70
CA THR A 575 7.83 13.27 -27.93
C THR A 575 7.15 14.10 -26.85
N TYR A 576 7.94 14.93 -26.17
CA TYR A 576 7.42 15.87 -25.18
C TYR A 576 6.56 16.92 -25.87
N ILE A 577 5.45 17.25 -25.23
CA ILE A 577 4.44 18.18 -25.69
C ILE A 577 4.35 19.32 -24.68
N ASP A 578 4.28 20.55 -25.18
CA ASP A 578 3.80 21.70 -24.42
C ASP A 578 2.30 21.87 -24.71
N PRO A 579 1.40 21.60 -23.73
CA PRO A 579 -0.03 21.74 -23.92
C PRO A 579 -0.45 23.17 -24.27
N ALA A 580 0.23 24.20 -23.73
CA ALA A 580 -0.15 25.59 -23.96
C ALA A 580 0.14 25.99 -25.42
N GLU A 581 1.27 25.54 -25.96
CA GLU A 581 1.64 25.80 -27.36
C GLU A 581 0.62 25.18 -28.33
N ILE A 582 0.23 23.92 -28.10
CA ILE A 582 -0.77 23.24 -28.94
C ILE A 582 -2.15 23.90 -28.84
N GLU A 583 -2.58 24.27 -27.62
CA GLU A 583 -3.86 24.95 -27.44
C GLU A 583 -3.88 26.31 -28.15
N ALA A 584 -2.79 27.08 -28.06
CA ALA A 584 -2.64 28.35 -28.75
C ALA A 584 -2.66 28.18 -30.29
N GLN A 585 -1.98 27.16 -30.81
CA GLN A 585 -1.99 26.84 -32.26
C GLN A 585 -3.41 26.49 -32.74
N VAL A 586 -4.13 25.63 -32.02
CA VAL A 586 -5.51 25.23 -32.41
C VAL A 586 -6.48 26.41 -32.33
N ARG A 587 -6.36 27.26 -31.32
CA ARG A 587 -7.19 28.49 -31.20
C ARG A 587 -6.94 29.45 -32.35
N LYS A 588 -5.67 29.63 -32.75
CA LYS A 588 -5.28 30.43 -33.93
C LYS A 588 -5.88 29.86 -35.21
N GLU A 589 -5.84 28.54 -35.41
CA GLU A 589 -6.45 27.86 -36.58
C GLU A 589 -7.98 28.01 -36.63
N GLN A 590 -8.63 28.25 -35.49
CA GLN A 590 -10.07 28.48 -35.39
C GLN A 590 -10.48 29.95 -35.58
N GLY A 591 -9.53 30.87 -35.73
CA GLY A 591 -9.81 32.30 -35.95
C GLY A 591 -10.35 33.06 -34.74
N LEU A 592 -10.07 32.59 -33.51
CA LEU A 592 -10.36 33.33 -32.27
C LEU A 592 -9.32 34.46 -32.08
N GLU A 593 -9.78 35.71 -31.95
CA GLU A 593 -8.95 36.93 -31.94
C GLU A 593 -8.07 37.13 -30.67
N PRO A 594 -7.02 37.98 -30.76
CA PRO A 594 -5.85 38.03 -29.87
C PRO A 594 -5.95 38.75 -28.52
N GLU A 595 -7.13 39.09 -27.98
CA GLU A 595 -7.16 39.95 -26.77
C GLU A 595 -6.65 39.24 -25.49
N GLU A 596 -6.64 37.90 -25.46
CA GLU A 596 -6.01 37.10 -24.39
C GLU A 596 -4.57 36.68 -24.73
N MET A 597 -4.20 36.65 -26.02
CA MET A 597 -2.88 36.18 -26.46
C MET A 597 -1.77 37.11 -26.01
N GLU A 598 -1.99 38.43 -25.98
CA GLU A 598 -0.95 39.37 -25.54
C GLU A 598 -0.70 39.26 -24.02
N LYS A 599 -1.75 39.03 -23.21
CA LYS A 599 -1.62 38.84 -21.77
C LYS A 599 -0.93 37.52 -21.40
N GLU A 600 -1.30 36.40 -22.01
CA GLU A 600 -0.69 35.10 -21.68
C GLU A 600 0.74 34.97 -22.23
N THR A 601 1.05 35.57 -23.38
CA THR A 601 2.42 35.56 -23.92
C THR A 601 3.35 36.49 -23.11
N LEU A 602 2.86 37.64 -22.64
CA LEU A 602 3.61 38.53 -21.74
C LEU A 602 3.82 37.91 -20.35
N GLU A 603 2.82 37.19 -19.80
CA GLU A 603 3.00 36.43 -18.55
C GLU A 603 3.96 35.24 -18.69
N MET A 604 4.08 34.66 -19.89
CA MET A 604 5.06 33.60 -20.19
C MET A 604 6.47 34.15 -20.32
N GLU A 605 6.65 35.31 -20.96
CA GLU A 605 7.96 35.98 -21.04
C GLU A 605 8.45 36.43 -19.65
N GLU A 606 7.56 36.94 -18.77
CA GLU A 606 7.91 37.24 -17.37
C GLU A 606 8.28 35.97 -16.57
N LYS A 607 7.57 34.84 -16.77
CA LYS A 607 7.87 33.58 -16.07
C LYS A 607 9.15 32.90 -16.55
N ASP A 608 9.47 33.00 -17.84
CA ASP A 608 10.73 32.50 -18.40
C ASP A 608 11.92 33.41 -18.04
N GLU A 609 11.71 34.73 -17.90
CA GLU A 609 12.71 35.64 -17.35
C GLU A 609 12.91 35.42 -15.84
N ASP A 610 11.87 35.15 -15.06
CA ASP A 610 12.00 34.80 -13.64
C ASP A 610 12.67 33.43 -13.43
N GLN A 611 12.39 32.43 -14.27
CA GLN A 611 13.10 31.13 -14.22
C GLN A 611 14.56 31.24 -14.67
N LYS A 612 14.87 32.09 -15.68
CA LYS A 612 16.25 32.38 -16.09
C LYS A 612 16.99 33.24 -15.06
N ASN A 613 16.33 34.19 -14.41
CA ASN A 613 16.92 34.99 -13.33
C ASN A 613 17.09 34.18 -12.04
N GLU A 614 16.21 33.24 -11.69
CA GLU A 614 16.46 32.30 -10.58
C GLU A 614 17.62 31.33 -10.87
N GLN A 615 17.85 30.96 -12.14
CA GLN A 615 19.00 30.16 -12.56
C GLN A 615 20.30 30.99 -12.65
N GLY A 616 20.23 32.25 -13.09
CA GLY A 616 21.38 33.17 -13.22
C GLY A 616 21.82 33.82 -11.90
N VAL A 617 20.89 34.11 -10.98
CA VAL A 617 21.21 34.66 -9.65
C VAL A 617 21.86 33.60 -8.75
N LYS A 618 21.55 32.31 -8.94
CA LYS A 618 22.26 31.19 -8.29
C LYS A 618 23.65 30.91 -8.87
N GLN A 619 24.01 31.47 -10.03
CA GLN A 619 25.36 31.39 -10.60
C GLN A 619 26.27 32.56 -10.21
N THR A 620 25.75 33.64 -9.62
CA THR A 620 26.54 34.87 -9.37
C THR A 620 26.65 35.26 -7.88
N LYS A 621 26.13 34.46 -6.95
CA LYS A 621 26.48 34.57 -5.53
C LYS A 621 26.98 33.22 -5.02
N ILE A 622 28.30 33.19 -4.86
CA ILE A 622 29.20 32.13 -4.38
C ILE A 622 28.60 31.30 -3.25
#